data_AF-A0A1I7YSB3-F1
#
_entry.id   AF-A0A1I7YSB3-F1
#
_cell.length_a   1.000
_cell.length_b   1.000
_cell.length_c   1.000
_cell.angle_alpha   90.00
_cell.angle_beta   90.00
_cell.angle_gamma   90.00
#
_symmetry.space_group_name_H-M   'P 1'
#
loop_
_entity.id
_entity.type
_entity.pdbx_description
1 polymer ?
#
loop_
_entity_poly.entity_id
_entity_poly.type
_entity_poly.pdbx_seq_one_letter_code
_entity_poly.pdbx_strand_id
1 'polypeptide(L)'
;MRTRNESVFRIKDLSQSTGIHQSDLIQTLVESRIIHFPKESTSCFLNPNPVYYAPLSTIRRRVVKPELLVWRPEVPIAPGTKFTTYSAS
;
A
#
# COMPACT_ATOMS: atom_id res chain seq x y z
N MET A 1 15.43 -21.38 16.43
CA MET A 1 15.34 -20.24 15.51
C MET A 1 13.87 -19.93 15.28
N ARG A 2 13.36 -18.76 15.71
CA ARG A 2 11.99 -18.34 15.35
C ARG A 2 12.04 -17.90 13.89
N THR A 3 11.47 -18.69 12.98
CA THR A 3 11.17 -18.26 11.63
C THR A 3 10.28 -17.03 11.73
N ARG A 4 10.83 -15.83 11.46
CA ARG A 4 9.99 -14.66 11.24
C ARG A 4 9.15 -15.00 10.02
N ASN A 5 7.82 -15.03 10.17
CA ASN A 5 6.90 -15.12 9.06
C ASN A 5 6.94 -13.77 8.31
N GLU A 6 8.04 -13.51 7.61
CA GLU A 6 8.18 -12.37 6.73
C GLU A 6 7.41 -12.69 5.45
N SER A 7 6.31 -11.97 5.26
CA SER A 7 5.52 -12.04 4.04
C SER A 7 6.19 -11.18 2.97
N VAL A 8 6.55 -11.83 1.86
CA VAL A 8 7.13 -11.16 0.68
C VAL A 8 6.03 -10.46 -0.09
N PHE A 9 6.21 -9.18 -0.38
CA PHE A 9 5.30 -8.43 -1.25
C PHE A 9 6.09 -7.64 -2.29
N ARG A 10 5.45 -7.37 -3.42
CA ARG A 10 5.97 -6.43 -4.43
C ARG A 10 5.21 -5.12 -4.27
N ILE A 11 5.94 -4.00 -4.24
CA ILE A 11 5.37 -2.65 -4.14
C ILE A 11 4.35 -2.39 -5.27
N LYS A 12 4.58 -2.95 -6.46
CA LYS A 12 3.67 -2.84 -7.60
C LYS A 12 2.29 -3.46 -7.31
N ASP A 13 2.26 -4.64 -6.70
CA ASP A 13 1.02 -5.36 -6.40
C ASP A 13 0.23 -4.64 -5.29
N LEU A 14 0.96 -4.06 -4.32
CA LEU A 14 0.36 -3.23 -3.27
C LEU A 14 -0.22 -1.92 -3.83
N SER A 15 0.49 -1.27 -4.76
CA SER A 15 0.00 -0.08 -5.45
C SER A 15 -1.27 -0.36 -6.25
N GLN A 16 -1.30 -1.48 -6.98
CA GLN A 16 -2.48 -1.87 -7.76
C GLN A 16 -3.69 -2.20 -6.89
N SER A 17 -3.50 -2.86 -5.75
CA SER A 17 -4.61 -3.27 -4.86
C SER A 17 -5.16 -2.12 -4.01
N THR A 18 -4.32 -1.14 -3.67
CA THR A 18 -4.71 -0.02 -2.80
C THR A 18 -5.08 1.26 -3.56
N GLY A 19 -4.66 1.38 -4.83
CA GLY A 19 -4.75 2.62 -5.59
C GLY A 19 -3.76 3.70 -5.13
N ILE A 20 -2.83 3.40 -4.23
CA ILE A 20 -1.80 4.33 -3.74
C ILE A 20 -0.59 4.30 -4.68
N HIS A 21 0.00 5.46 -4.96
CA HIS A 21 1.19 5.55 -5.79
C HIS A 21 2.41 4.89 -5.11
N GLN A 22 3.32 4.33 -5.91
CA GLN A 22 4.45 3.55 -5.39
C GLN A 22 5.41 4.38 -4.52
N SER A 23 5.62 5.67 -4.82
CA SER A 23 6.45 6.57 -4.01
C SER A 23 5.93 6.68 -2.58
N ASP A 24 4.62 6.88 -2.44
CA ASP A 24 3.98 7.15 -1.16
C ASP A 24 3.96 5.90 -0.30
N LEU A 25 3.78 4.73 -0.93
CA LEU A 25 3.94 3.42 -0.27
C LEU A 25 5.37 3.24 0.25
N ILE A 26 6.38 3.48 -0.59
CA ILE A 26 7.78 3.34 -0.17
C ILE A 26 8.09 4.30 0.98
N GLN A 27 7.70 5.57 0.85
CA GLN A 27 7.90 6.57 1.88
C GLN A 27 7.27 6.15 3.21
N THR A 28 5.98 5.80 3.20
CA THR A 28 5.24 5.39 4.40
C THR A 28 5.87 4.17 5.08
N LEU A 29 6.29 3.18 4.28
CA LEU A 29 6.86 1.93 4.78
C LEU A 29 8.24 2.13 5.39
N VAL A 30 9.06 3.01 4.81
CA VAL A 30 10.37 3.41 5.34
C VAL A 30 10.22 4.20 6.63
N GLU A 31 9.36 5.22 6.65
CA GLU A 31 9.08 6.03 7.84
C GLU A 31 8.57 5.19 9.00
N SER A 32 7.71 4.22 8.71
CA SER A 32 7.12 3.32 9.71
C SER A 32 8.05 2.17 10.13
N ARG A 33 9.23 2.04 9.51
CA ARG A 33 10.23 0.96 9.77
C ARG A 33 9.64 -0.46 9.64
N ILE A 34 8.71 -0.64 8.71
CA ILE A 34 7.99 -1.92 8.48
C ILE A 34 8.63 -2.73 7.36
N ILE A 35 9.43 -2.07 6.52
CA ILE A 35 10.01 -2.66 5.32
C ILE A 35 11.48 -3.03 5.48
N HIS A 36 11.83 -4.19 4.96
CA HIS A 36 13.21 -4.57 4.68
C HIS A 36 13.41 -4.66 3.16
N PHE A 37 14.32 -3.83 2.64
CA PHE A 37 14.79 -3.90 1.26
C PHE A 37 16.15 -4.59 1.25
N PRO A 38 16.25 -5.85 0.79
CA PRO A 38 17.54 -6.41 0.45
C PRO A 38 18.14 -5.57 -0.68
N LYS A 39 19.44 -5.27 -0.60
CA LYS A 39 20.17 -4.39 -1.54
C LYS A 39 20.05 -4.77 -3.03
N GLU A 40 19.47 -5.92 -3.35
CA GLU A 40 19.41 -6.50 -4.70
C GLU A 40 18.01 -7.00 -5.09
N SER A 41 16.97 -6.72 -4.30
CA SER A 41 15.61 -7.24 -4.58
C SER A 41 14.63 -6.16 -5.01
N THR A 42 13.82 -6.48 -6.02
CA THR A 42 12.60 -5.74 -6.37
C THR A 42 11.44 -6.05 -5.42
N SER A 43 11.63 -6.99 -4.50
CA SER A 43 10.65 -7.43 -3.53
C SER A 43 10.99 -6.86 -2.15
N CYS A 44 9.95 -6.45 -1.44
CA CYS A 44 10.06 -5.94 -0.09
C CYS A 44 9.48 -6.93 0.90
N PHE A 45 10.12 -7.03 2.06
CA PHE A 45 9.63 -7.86 3.15
C PHE A 45 8.93 -6.96 4.15
N LEU A 46 7.66 -7.23 4.41
CA LEU A 46 6.95 -6.57 5.49
C LEU A 46 7.20 -7.36 6.78
N ASN A 47 7.58 -6.66 7.83
CA ASN A 47 7.60 -7.21 9.17
C ASN A 47 6.19 -7.09 9.77
N PRO A 48 5.42 -8.19 9.92
CA PRO A 48 4.07 -8.13 10.47
C PRO A 48 4.13 -7.99 12.00
N ASN A 49 4.64 -6.87 12.50
CA ASN A 49 4.63 -6.60 13.92
C ASN A 49 3.18 -6.33 14.35
N PRO A 50 2.59 -7.15 15.24
CA PRO A 50 1.21 -6.97 15.70
C PRO A 50 0.96 -5.60 16.34
N VAL A 51 2.02 -4.92 16.81
CA VAL A 51 1.95 -3.54 17.33
C VAL A 51 1.41 -2.55 16.30
N TYR A 52 1.64 -2.76 14.99
CA TYR A 52 1.09 -1.88 13.96
C TYR A 52 -0.45 -1.94 13.86
N TYR A 53 -1.05 -3.05 14.29
CA TYR A 53 -2.49 -3.27 14.23
C TYR A 53 -3.21 -2.95 15.55
N ALA A 54 -2.48 -2.87 16.67
CA ALA A 54 -3.05 -2.59 18.00
C ALA A 54 -3.81 -1.23 18.11
N PRO A 55 -3.37 -0.14 17.46
CA PRO A 55 -4.15 1.11 17.43
C PRO A 55 -5.44 1.01 16.61
N LEU A 56 -5.50 0.07 15.65
CA LEU A 56 -6.66 -0.11 14.77
C LEU A 56 -7.76 -0.93 15.44
N SER A 57 -7.43 -1.84 16.36
CA SER A 57 -8.40 -2.66 17.09
C SER A 57 -9.06 -1.94 18.27
N THR A 58 -8.44 -0.86 18.77
CA THR A 58 -8.89 -0.12 19.95
C THR A 58 -9.89 1.00 19.62
N ILE A 59 -9.88 1.52 18.39
CA ILE A 59 -10.75 2.61 17.97
C ILE A 59 -11.80 2.06 16.99
N ARG A 60 -13.09 2.17 17.33
CA ARG A 60 -14.18 1.84 16.39
C ARG A 60 -14.22 2.87 15.27
N ARG A 61 -13.61 2.55 14.13
CA ARG A 61 -13.64 3.38 12.91
C ARG A 61 -14.72 2.88 11.97
N ARG A 62 -15.41 3.81 11.29
CA ARG A 62 -16.26 3.47 10.14
C ARG A 62 -15.35 3.10 8.96
N VAL A 63 -15.70 2.03 8.26
CA VAL A 63 -14.94 1.53 7.10
C VAL A 63 -15.83 1.63 5.86
N VAL A 64 -15.25 2.11 4.75
CA VAL A 64 -15.95 2.17 3.46
C VAL A 64 -16.08 0.75 2.91
N LYS A 65 -17.29 0.40 2.47
CA LYS A 65 -17.61 -0.89 1.83
C LYS A 65 -17.55 -0.74 0.31
N PRO A 66 -16.52 -1.26 -0.38
CA PRO A 66 -16.38 -1.09 -1.83
C PRO A 66 -17.59 -1.61 -2.61
N GLU A 67 -18.24 -2.67 -2.12
CA GLU A 67 -19.41 -3.29 -2.74
C GLU A 67 -20.66 -2.39 -2.75
N LEU A 68 -20.69 -1.34 -1.94
CA LEU A 68 -21.80 -0.36 -1.92
C LEU A 68 -21.55 0.82 -2.86
N LEU A 69 -20.39 0.90 -3.52
CA LEU A 69 -20.05 1.97 -4.44
C LEU A 69 -20.71 1.71 -5.82
N VAL A 70 -21.71 2.52 -6.16
CA VAL A 70 -22.31 2.53 -7.50
C VAL A 70 -21.78 3.75 -8.25
N TRP A 71 -20.67 3.58 -8.96
CA TRP A 71 -20.01 4.67 -9.69
C TRP A 71 -19.26 4.15 -10.92
N ARG A 72 -19.11 5.02 -11.93
CA ARG A 72 -18.28 4.77 -13.13
C ARG A 72 -17.48 6.03 -13.49
N PRO A 73 -16.25 5.90 -14.02
CA PRO A 73 -15.48 7.04 -14.51
C PRO A 73 -16.20 7.78 -15.65
N GLU A 74 -16.13 9.11 -15.64
CA GLU A 74 -16.74 9.96 -16.68
C GLU A 74 -16.01 9.85 -18.03
N VAL A 75 -14.71 9.60 -18.01
CA VAL A 75 -13.87 9.42 -19.20
C VAL A 75 -13.13 8.09 -19.08
N PRO A 76 -13.19 7.20 -20.09
CA PRO A 76 -12.37 5.99 -20.10
C PRO A 76 -10.90 6.40 -20.16
N ILE A 77 -10.14 6.04 -19.13
CA ILE A 77 -8.69 6.24 -19.13
C ILE A 77 -8.09 5.28 -20.17
N ALA A 78 -7.44 5.83 -21.19
CA ALA A 78 -6.81 5.00 -22.21
C ALA A 78 -5.72 4.10 -21.59
N PRO A 79 -5.54 2.85 -22.07
CA PRO A 79 -4.47 1.99 -21.59
C PRO A 79 -3.11 2.69 -21.69
N GLY A 80 -2.37 2.74 -20.58
CA GLY A 80 -1.05 3.38 -20.54
C GLY A 80 -1.05 4.88 -20.22
N THR A 81 -2.22 5.48 -19.97
CA THR A 81 -2.29 6.86 -19.45
C THR A 81 -1.63 6.89 -18.06
N LYS A 82 -0.55 7.67 -17.94
CA LYS A 82 0.12 7.87 -16.66
C LYS A 82 -0.74 8.80 -15.81
N PHE A 83 -1.07 8.39 -14.59
CA PHE A 83 -1.63 9.29 -13.59
C PHE A 83 -0.55 10.31 -13.24
N THR A 84 -0.64 11.51 -13.81
CA THR A 84 0.14 12.64 -13.32
C THR A 84 -0.50 13.07 -12.02
N THR A 85 0.11 12.76 -10.88
CA THR A 85 -0.18 13.48 -9.64
C THR A 85 -0.01 14.96 -9.95
N TYR A 86 -1.07 15.74 -9.74
CA TYR A 86 -1.03 17.19 -9.85
C TYR A 86 0.10 17.71 -8.94
N SER A 87 1.28 17.97 -9.50
CA SER A 87 2.22 18.88 -8.88
C SER A 87 1.61 20.26 -9.07
N ALA A 88 0.95 20.77 -8.04
CA ALA A 88 0.64 22.18 -7.97
C ALA A 88 1.98 22.92 -7.94
N SER A 89 2.30 23.56 -9.07
CA SER A 89 3.36 24.57 -9.17
C SER A 89 2.86 25.90 -8.63
#